data_AF-A0A7Y4YP43-F1
#
_entry.id   AF-A0A7Y4YP43-F1
#
_cell.length_a   1.000
_cell.length_b   1.000
_cell.length_c   1.000
_cell.angle_alpha   90.00
_cell.angle_beta   90.00
_cell.angle_gamma   90.00
#
_symmetry.space_group_name_H-M   'P 1'
#
loop_
_entity.id
_entity.type
_entity.pdbx_description
1 polymer ?
#
loop_
_entity_poly.entity_id
_entity_poly.type
_entity_poly.pdbx_seq_one_letter_code
_entity_poly.pdbx_strand_id
1 'polypeptide(L)' 'MSANKENKPKSVSWFNGCGGRIGVVIGQEGEHAYIGAALRHDEDADVAHILAYGAKFPLAAAQLLPVSKSYSSGNQ' A
#
# COMPACT_ATOMS: atom_id res chain seq x y z
N MET A 1 1.47 17.65 -21.31
CA MET A 1 2.19 16.42 -20.91
C MET A 1 1.58 15.97 -19.60
N SER A 2 0.92 14.81 -19.59
CA SER A 2 0.27 14.27 -18.40
C SER A 2 1.32 14.07 -17.32
N ALA A 3 1.21 14.81 -16.22
CA ALA A 3 2.02 14.55 -15.04
C ALA A 3 1.79 13.09 -14.67
N ASN A 4 2.86 12.28 -14.66
CA ASN A 4 2.87 11.02 -13.93
C ASN A 4 2.47 11.39 -12.50
N LYS A 5 1.18 11.27 -12.16
CA LYS A 5 0.75 11.24 -10.77
C LYS A 5 1.48 10.01 -10.25
N GLU A 6 2.62 10.23 -9.58
CA GLU A 6 3.27 9.19 -8.81
C GLU A 6 2.15 8.63 -7.94
N ASN A 7 1.71 7.40 -8.21
CA ASN A 7 0.58 6.78 -7.54
C ASN A 7 1.07 6.37 -6.15
N LYS A 8 1.38 7.40 -5.35
CA LYS A 8 1.92 7.26 -4.01
C LYS A 8 0.74 6.79 -3.16
N PRO A 9 0.85 5.65 -2.49
CA PRO A 9 -0.19 5.15 -1.60
C PRO A 9 -0.54 6.21 -0.55
N LYS A 10 -1.69 6.08 0.10
CA LYS A 10 -2.04 6.88 1.27
C LYS A 10 -1.43 6.29 2.54
N SER A 11 -1.51 4.97 2.68
CA SER A 11 -0.98 4.24 3.83
C SER A 11 -0.73 2.78 3.48
N VAL A 12 0.11 2.15 4.30
CA VAL A 12 0.31 0.69 4.31
C VAL A 12 0.26 0.14 5.72
N SER A 13 -0.31 -1.04 5.85
CA SER A 13 -0.34 -1.86 7.07
C SER A 13 0.44 -3.14 6.83
N TRP A 14 1.44 -3.41 7.67
CA TRP A 14 2.32 -4.57 7.57
C TRP A 14 1.99 -5.63 8.61
N PHE A 15 1.94 -6.89 8.17
CA PHE A 15 1.72 -8.06 9.01
C PHE A 15 2.87 -9.03 8.83
N ASN A 16 3.48 -9.46 9.93
CA ASN A 16 4.51 -10.50 9.92
C ASN A 16 3.84 -11.85 10.21
N GLY A 17 3.98 -12.81 9.30
CA GLY A 17 3.53 -14.19 9.49
C GLY A 17 4.68 -15.19 9.30
N CYS A 18 4.44 -16.46 9.63
CA CYS A 18 5.43 -17.53 9.49
C CYS A 18 5.91 -17.77 8.03
N GLY A 19 5.26 -17.19 7.03
CA GLY A 19 5.62 -17.28 5.61
C GLY A 19 6.17 -15.99 4.99
N GLY A 20 6.48 -14.97 5.79
CA GLY A 20 6.97 -13.67 5.33
C GLY A 20 6.08 -12.49 5.75
N ARG A 21 6.34 -11.33 5.13
CA ARG A 21 5.63 -10.08 5.40
C ARG A 21 4.49 -9.90 4.40
N ILE A 22 3.31 -9.50 4.86
CA ILE A 22 2.15 -9.15 4.02
C ILE A 22 1.84 -7.66 4.21
N GLY A 23 1.60 -6.95 3.12
CA GLY A 23 1.20 -5.55 3.11
C GLY A 23 -0.22 -5.37 2.63
N VAL A 24 -1.00 -4.55 3.35
CA VAL A 24 -2.26 -3.97 2.87
C VAL A 24 -2.02 -2.50 2.56
N VAL A 25 -2.15 -2.11 1.30
CA VAL A 25 -1.87 -0.77 0.79
C VAL A 25 -3.18 -0.09 0.40
N ILE A 26 -3.38 1.14 0.88
CA ILE A 26 -4.48 2.01 0.46
C ILE A 26 -3.93 2.96 -0.63
N GLY A 27 -4.60 3.03 -1.79
CA GLY A 27 -4.24 3.90 -2.89
C GLY A 27 -4.32 5.40 -2.54
N GLN A 28 -3.71 6.25 -3.36
CA GLN A 28 -3.51 7.68 -3.09
C GLN A 28 -4.78 8.42 -2.65
N GLU A 29 -5.88 8.24 -3.37
CA GLU A 29 -7.15 8.92 -3.10
C GLU A 29 -8.01 8.18 -2.06
N GLY A 30 -7.50 7.07 -1.50
CA GLY A 30 -8.25 6.24 -0.56
C GLY A 30 -9.43 5.50 -1.19
N GLU A 31 -9.45 5.36 -2.51
CA GLU A 31 -10.52 4.74 -3.30
C GLU A 31 -10.47 3.21 -3.30
N HIS A 32 -9.26 2.65 -3.28
CA HIS A 32 -9.01 1.22 -3.43
C HIS A 32 -7.95 0.78 -2.42
N ALA A 33 -8.07 -0.46 -1.95
CA ALA A 33 -7.04 -1.12 -1.18
C ALA A 33 -6.58 -2.39 -1.88
N TYR A 34 -5.32 -2.76 -1.66
CA TYR A 34 -4.68 -3.92 -2.25
C TYR A 34 -3.92 -4.68 -1.16
N ILE A 35 -3.90 -6.01 -1.25
CA ILE A 35 -3.13 -6.87 -0.36
C ILE A 35 -2.13 -7.70 -1.18
N GLY A 36 -0.92 -7.87 -0.66
CA GLY A 36 0.08 -8.73 -1.27
C GLY A 36 1.27 -9.00 -0.37
N ALA A 37 2.11 -9.93 -0.79
CA ALA A 37 3.34 -10.27 -0.08
C ALA A 37 4.43 -9.22 -0.31
N ALA A 38 5.14 -8.88 0.75
CA ALA A 38 6.36 -8.09 0.74
C ALA A 38 7.56 -9.04 0.68
N LEU A 39 8.08 -9.24 -0.53
CA LEU A 39 9.18 -10.16 -0.82
C LEU A 39 10.44 -9.41 -1.29
N ARG A 40 10.36 -8.08 -1.42
CA ARG A 40 11.49 -7.26 -1.88
C ARG A 40 12.31 -6.79 -0.69
N HIS A 41 13.51 -6.30 -1.00
CA HIS A 41 14.44 -5.76 0.00
C HIS A 41 14.11 -4.30 0.39
N ASP A 42 13.24 -3.64 -0.37
CA ASP A 42 12.85 -2.25 -0.15
C ASP A 42 11.32 -2.15 0.02
N GLU A 43 10.91 -1.44 1.08
CA GLU A 43 9.51 -1.33 1.46
C GLU A 43 8.67 -0.58 0.41
N ASP A 44 9.23 0.47 -0.19
CA ASP A 44 8.53 1.25 -1.20
C ASP A 44 8.41 0.49 -2.52
N ALA A 45 9.39 -0.37 -2.84
CA ALA A 45 9.32 -1.30 -3.95
C ALA A 45 8.27 -2.40 -3.74
N ASP A 46 8.09 -2.90 -2.52
CA ASP A 46 6.98 -3.82 -2.18
C ASP A 46 5.63 -3.13 -2.32
N VAL A 47 5.50 -1.89 -1.85
CA VAL A 47 4.25 -1.14 -1.94
C VAL A 47 3.87 -0.84 -3.39
N ALA A 48 4.83 -0.42 -4.22
CA ALA A 48 4.62 -0.25 -5.65
C ALA A 48 4.20 -1.57 -6.33
N HIS A 49 4.80 -2.70 -5.92
CA HIS A 49 4.43 -4.00 -6.45
C HIS A 49 3.01 -4.42 -6.05
N ILE A 50 2.62 -4.19 -4.79
CA ILE A 50 1.27 -4.49 -4.28
C ILE A 50 0.23 -3.59 -4.95
N LEU A 51 0.52 -2.32 -5.20
CA LEU A 51 -0.38 -1.44 -5.96
C LEU A 51 -0.58 -1.90 -7.41
N ALA A 52 0.47 -2.41 -8.05
CA ALA A 52 0.43 -2.84 -9.44
C ALA A 52 -0.19 -4.23 -9.63
N TYR A 53 0.06 -5.17 -8.71
CA TYR A 53 -0.25 -6.60 -8.89
C TYR A 53 -0.95 -7.25 -7.69
N GLY A 54 -1.16 -6.52 -6.61
CA GLY A 54 -1.83 -7.04 -5.41
C GLY A 54 -3.28 -7.39 -5.66
N ALA A 55 -3.82 -8.29 -4.84
CA ALA A 55 -5.23 -8.61 -4.87
C ALA A 55 -6.04 -7.45 -4.33
N LYS A 56 -7.18 -7.12 -4.96
CA LYS A 56 -8.11 -6.11 -4.42
C LYS A 56 -8.57 -6.52 -3.02
N PHE A 57 -8.52 -5.56 -2.11
CA PHE A 57 -8.90 -5.73 -0.72
C PHE A 57 -10.05 -4.78 -0.37
N PRO A 58 -11.02 -5.18 0.47
CA PRO A 58 -12.11 -4.28 0.85
C PRO A 58 -11.58 -3.03 1.56
N LEU A 59 -11.86 -1.86 0.99
CA LEU A 59 -11.37 -0.57 1.51
C LEU A 59 -11.80 -0.34 2.97
N ALA A 60 -13.07 -0.62 3.30
CA ALA A 60 -13.58 -0.46 4.66
C ALA A 60 -12.83 -1.33 5.67
N ALA A 61 -12.40 -2.53 5.27
CA ALA A 61 -11.58 -3.39 6.12
C ALA A 61 -10.15 -2.85 6.24
N ALA A 62 -9.56 -2.33 5.16
CA ALA A 62 -8.20 -1.77 5.20
C ALA A 62 -8.10 -0.57 6.13
N GLN A 63 -9.14 0.27 6.19
CA GLN A 63 -9.19 1.44 7.06
C GLN A 63 -9.24 1.10 8.56
N LEU A 64 -9.65 -0.13 8.91
CA LEU A 64 -9.67 -0.61 10.30
C LEU A 64 -8.30 -1.18 10.73
N LEU A 65 -7.38 -1.39 9.78
CA LEU A 65 -6.08 -1.97 10.09
C LEU A 65 -5.16 -0.92 10.72
N PRO A 66 -4.28 -1.32 11.66
CA PRO A 66 -3.29 -0.42 12.22
C PRO A 66 -2.32 0.02 11.11
N VAL A 67 -2.18 1.32 10.92
CA VAL A 67 -1.27 1.87 9.91
C VAL A 67 0.17 1.68 10.37
N SER A 68 0.99 1.06 9.53
CA SER A 68 2.43 0.91 9.79
C SER A 68 3.23 2.08 9.23
N LYS A 69 2.88 2.56 8.04
CA LYS A 69 3.47 3.74 7.42
C LYS A 69 2.39 4.55 6.71
N SER A 70 2.34 5.84 7.03
CA SER A 70 1.56 6.82 6.29
C SER A 70 2.45 7.48 5.27
N TYR A 71 1.95 7.59 4.06
CA TYR A 71 2.63 8.31 2.98
C TYR A 71 2.00 9.69 2.93
N SER A 72 2.78 10.69 3.31
CA SER A 72 2.31 12.06 3.25
C SER A 72 2.06 12.39 1.78
N SER A 73 0.80 12.60 1.41
CA SER A 73 0.47 13.32 0.18
C SER A 73 0.95 14.74 0.42
N GLY A 74 2.15 15.06 -0.09
CA GLY A 74 2.76 16.37 0.10
C GLY A 74 1.78 17.47 -0.28
N ASN A 75 1.22 18.14 0.73
CA ASN A 75 0.90 19.55 0.63
C ASN A 75 2.11 20.28 1.23
N GLN A 76 3.10 20.52 0.37
CA GLN A 76 3.93 21.72 0.45
C GLN A 76 3.65 22.55 -0.79
#